data_AF-A0A551Z2J3-F1
#
_entry.id   AF-A0A551Z2J3-F1
#
_cell.length_a   1.000
_cell.length_b   1.000
_cell.length_c   1.000
_cell.angle_alpha   90.00
_cell.angle_beta   90.00
_cell.angle_gamma   90.00
#
_symmetry.space_group_name_H-M   'P 1'
#
loop_
_entity.id
_entity.type
_entity.pdbx_description
1 polymer ?
#
loop_
_entity_poly.entity_id
_entity_poly.type
_entity_poly.pdbx_seq_one_letter_code
_entity_poly.pdbx_strand_id
1 'polypeptide(L)'
;MSLIVEQLIYSSFSQLGFKYIASVNVPLGIQQFFYQHIVSQLWDTYNPPDRKFKGVYIYQIDSHNTLFGWLINDGKDEFGRGDIPYFHCYYLQKLLDSKQLFKILACLEAGPLKRISRDEAKISLDPVILADNYQANAFELGIKLSKDIRLFSHRQLREEKPLQWFISSKETKERQKPTDNNYDNSKNTLPREPNYQVEIAKILQELAEKPLAIEGIMLVSPQGQPLTDSIGMEHNSALILAGTMLYLANNTKEELSWSDLEQIAIRSPQGHLILTPCSDQAFLLVKTGKTITGLLEVEIQKTRSKLQKILAISNPTPQTPLLNPAANPFLDSVVEEFEIVLETEDSVISNQ
;
A
#
# COMPACT_ATOMS: atom_id res chain seq x y z
N MET A 1 -19.47 -17.93 24.46
CA MET A 1 -18.15 -18.62 24.32
C MET A 1 -17.16 -17.61 23.78
N SER A 2 -16.19 -17.18 24.58
CA SER A 2 -15.18 -16.19 24.17
C SER A 2 -14.26 -16.72 23.07
N LEU A 3 -13.77 -15.80 22.23
CA LEU A 3 -12.72 -16.08 21.24
C LEU A 3 -11.39 -15.56 21.79
N ILE A 4 -10.36 -16.39 21.77
CA ILE A 4 -8.99 -15.95 22.09
C ILE A 4 -8.31 -15.65 20.76
N VAL A 5 -7.72 -14.46 20.65
CA VAL A 5 -7.01 -14.00 19.46
C VAL A 5 -5.65 -13.46 19.84
N GLU A 6 -4.67 -13.72 19.00
CA GLU A 6 -3.33 -13.12 19.11
C GLU A 6 -3.33 -11.75 18.44
N GLN A 7 -2.34 -10.90 18.74
CA GLN A 7 -2.28 -9.54 18.21
C GLN A 7 -1.06 -9.34 17.30
N LEU A 8 -1.23 -8.54 16.25
CA LEU A 8 -0.16 -7.96 15.47
C LEU A 8 -0.44 -6.48 15.27
N ILE A 9 0.58 -5.64 15.41
CA ILE A 9 0.47 -4.19 15.21
C ILE A 9 1.57 -3.75 14.28
N TYR A 10 1.25 -2.93 13.28
CA TYR A 10 2.24 -2.24 12.46
C TYR A 10 2.07 -0.74 12.57
N SER A 11 3.15 -0.04 12.92
CA SER A 11 3.19 1.41 13.10
C SER A 11 4.64 1.91 13.10
N SER A 12 4.83 3.22 13.13
CA SER A 12 6.08 3.81 13.64
C SER A 12 6.09 3.75 15.17
N PHE A 13 7.19 3.27 15.75
CA PHE A 13 7.43 3.16 17.18
C PHE A 13 8.67 3.97 17.55
N SER A 14 8.64 4.63 18.71
CA SER A 14 9.72 5.50 19.16
C SER A 14 11.02 4.71 19.27
N GLN A 15 12.12 5.25 18.71
CA GLN A 15 13.45 4.63 18.63
C GLN A 15 13.56 3.37 17.74
N LEU A 16 12.44 2.80 17.29
CA LEU A 16 12.42 1.58 16.47
C LEU A 16 12.00 1.85 15.01
N GLY A 17 11.41 3.02 14.75
CA GLY A 17 10.85 3.36 13.44
C GLY A 17 9.67 2.48 13.06
N PHE A 18 9.43 2.33 11.76
CA PHE A 18 8.36 1.48 11.24
C PHE A 18 8.66 0.00 11.49
N LYS A 19 7.79 -0.65 12.25
CA LYS A 19 7.96 -2.06 12.60
C LYS A 19 6.59 -2.70 12.85
N TYR A 20 6.53 -4.03 12.68
CA TYR A 20 5.44 -4.80 13.25
C TYR A 20 5.86 -5.45 14.58
N ILE A 21 4.94 -5.48 15.53
CA ILE A 21 5.06 -6.14 16.82
C ILE A 21 3.96 -7.18 16.89
N ALA A 22 4.28 -8.40 17.30
CA ALA A 22 3.33 -9.50 17.36
C ALA A 22 3.35 -10.18 18.72
N SER A 23 2.22 -10.78 19.10
CA SER A 23 2.15 -11.69 20.24
C SER A 23 3.05 -12.91 20.03
N VAL A 24 3.54 -13.49 21.14
CA VAL A 24 4.56 -14.56 21.13
C VAL A 24 4.11 -15.79 20.33
N ASN A 25 2.81 -16.08 20.30
CA ASN A 25 2.28 -17.27 19.64
C ASN A 25 2.01 -17.06 18.13
N VAL A 26 2.22 -15.87 17.58
CA VAL A 26 1.99 -15.63 16.14
C VAL A 26 3.16 -16.21 15.34
N PRO A 27 2.93 -17.21 14.46
CA PRO A 27 3.99 -17.81 13.67
C PRO A 27 4.64 -16.79 12.71
N LEU A 28 5.95 -16.93 12.46
CA LEU A 28 6.68 -16.01 11.57
C LEU A 28 6.06 -15.89 10.17
N GLY A 29 5.56 -16.98 9.60
CA GLY A 29 4.88 -16.96 8.30
C GLY A 29 3.60 -16.12 8.29
N ILE A 30 2.86 -16.07 9.42
CA ILE A 30 1.67 -15.21 9.57
C ILE A 30 2.08 -13.75 9.69
N GLN A 31 3.18 -13.46 10.39
CA GLN A 31 3.73 -12.09 10.49
C GLN A 31 4.18 -11.57 9.12
N GLN A 32 4.86 -12.40 8.33
CA GLN A 32 5.27 -12.08 6.95
C GLN A 32 4.05 -11.85 6.04
N PHE A 33 3.05 -12.73 6.10
CA PHE A 33 1.81 -12.58 5.34
C PHE A 33 1.09 -11.27 5.68
N PHE A 34 0.96 -10.96 6.98
CA PHE A 34 0.36 -9.71 7.45
C PHE A 34 1.03 -8.49 6.83
N TYR A 35 2.36 -8.46 6.81
CA TYR A 35 3.07 -7.34 6.20
C TYR A 35 2.87 -7.28 4.67
N GLN A 36 3.10 -8.40 3.97
CA GLN A 36 3.14 -8.46 2.50
C GLN A 36 1.78 -8.35 1.82
N HIS A 37 0.70 -8.77 2.49
CA HIS A 37 -0.63 -8.83 1.87
C HIS A 37 -1.64 -7.87 2.50
N ILE A 38 -1.35 -7.30 3.67
CA ILE A 38 -2.27 -6.37 4.34
C ILE A 38 -1.62 -5.00 4.46
N VAL A 39 -0.46 -4.89 5.12
CA VAL A 39 0.17 -3.58 5.35
C VAL A 39 0.58 -2.92 4.04
N SER A 40 1.33 -3.63 3.19
CA SER A 40 1.84 -3.09 1.92
C SER A 40 0.73 -2.80 0.89
N GLN A 41 -0.40 -3.51 0.96
CA GLN A 41 -1.50 -3.36 0.00
C GLN A 41 -2.50 -2.27 0.40
N LEU A 42 -2.74 -2.11 1.71
CA LEU A 42 -3.77 -1.21 2.21
C LEU A 42 -3.23 0.17 2.60
N TRP A 43 -1.91 0.35 2.64
CA TRP A 43 -1.31 1.64 2.97
C TRP A 43 -0.32 2.13 1.91
N ASP A 44 -0.65 3.26 1.31
CA ASP A 44 0.25 4.02 0.46
C ASP A 44 0.86 5.18 1.28
N THR A 45 2.16 5.10 1.56
CA THR A 45 2.87 6.13 2.32
C THR A 45 2.97 7.48 1.59
N TYR A 46 2.82 7.50 0.26
CA TYR A 46 2.98 8.71 -0.55
C TYR A 46 1.66 9.40 -0.87
N ASN A 47 0.56 8.64 -0.83
CA ASN A 47 -0.80 9.18 -0.82
C ASN A 47 -1.53 8.67 0.43
N PRO A 48 -1.06 9.06 1.62
CA PRO A 48 -1.67 8.55 2.83
C PRO A 48 -3.13 9.00 2.88
N PRO A 49 -4.03 8.12 3.32
CA PRO A 49 -5.41 8.50 3.55
C PRO A 49 -5.49 9.70 4.50
N ASP A 50 -6.58 10.46 4.51
CA ASP A 50 -6.67 11.61 5.42
C ASP A 50 -6.56 11.22 6.90
N ARG A 51 -6.26 12.19 7.77
CA ARG A 51 -6.06 11.99 9.22
C ARG A 51 -7.29 11.46 9.99
N LYS A 52 -8.45 11.34 9.35
CA LYS A 52 -9.66 10.73 9.93
C LYS A 52 -9.97 9.39 9.27
N PHE A 53 -9.05 8.88 8.45
CA PHE A 53 -9.22 7.63 7.78
C PHE A 53 -9.25 6.49 8.77
N LYS A 54 -10.27 5.67 8.59
CA LYS A 54 -10.41 4.40 9.27
C LYS A 54 -10.79 3.38 8.22
N GLY A 55 -10.17 2.21 8.31
CA GLY A 55 -10.51 1.04 7.54
C GLY A 55 -10.64 -0.19 8.43
N VAL A 56 -11.39 -1.18 7.96
CA VAL A 56 -11.47 -2.52 8.55
C VAL A 56 -11.24 -3.56 7.47
N TYR A 57 -10.61 -4.67 7.83
CA TYR A 57 -10.36 -5.77 6.91
C TYR A 57 -10.58 -7.13 7.56
N ILE A 58 -10.86 -8.11 6.71
CA ILE A 58 -10.71 -9.53 6.99
C ILE A 58 -9.91 -10.15 5.86
N TYR A 59 -8.93 -10.98 6.24
CA TYR A 59 -8.13 -11.80 5.34
C TYR A 59 -8.04 -13.22 5.89
N GLN A 60 -8.75 -14.13 5.25
CA GLN A 60 -8.60 -15.56 5.48
C GLN A 60 -7.46 -16.09 4.60
N ILE A 61 -6.43 -16.61 5.25
CA ILE A 61 -5.28 -17.27 4.60
C ILE A 61 -5.70 -18.68 4.20
N ASP A 62 -6.32 -19.40 5.14
CA ASP A 62 -6.92 -20.70 4.95
C ASP A 62 -8.07 -20.89 5.96
N SER A 63 -8.67 -22.08 5.99
CA SER A 63 -9.82 -22.38 6.86
C SER A 63 -9.54 -22.16 8.35
N HIS A 64 -8.29 -22.25 8.80
CA HIS A 64 -7.88 -22.14 10.20
C HIS A 64 -7.14 -20.85 10.53
N ASN A 65 -6.64 -20.12 9.54
CA ASN A 65 -5.83 -18.93 9.73
C ASN A 65 -6.55 -17.70 9.20
N THR A 66 -7.07 -16.87 10.11
CA THR A 66 -7.79 -15.63 9.76
C THR A 66 -7.16 -14.44 10.45
N LEU A 67 -6.82 -13.43 9.65
CA LEU A 67 -6.39 -12.10 10.10
C LEU A 67 -7.54 -11.12 9.92
N PHE A 68 -7.78 -10.27 10.91
CA PHE A 68 -8.78 -9.22 10.81
C PHE A 68 -8.39 -8.05 11.69
N GLY A 69 -8.77 -6.84 11.32
CA GLY A 69 -8.35 -5.68 12.09
C GLY A 69 -8.74 -4.35 11.52
N TRP A 70 -8.10 -3.33 12.06
CA TRP A 70 -8.31 -1.94 11.71
C TRP A 70 -7.05 -1.34 11.10
N LEU A 71 -7.29 -0.37 10.23
CA LEU A 71 -6.29 0.53 9.69
C LEU A 71 -6.71 1.95 10.05
N ILE A 72 -5.83 2.70 10.70
CA ILE A 72 -6.11 4.06 11.13
C ILE A 72 -4.95 4.95 10.65
N ASN A 73 -5.27 6.09 10.02
CA ASN A 73 -4.28 7.16 9.94
C ASN A 73 -4.26 7.85 11.29
N ASP A 74 -3.14 7.69 11.98
CA ASP A 74 -3.07 7.97 13.40
C ASP A 74 -2.19 9.18 13.75
N GLY A 75 -2.09 10.12 12.80
CA GLY A 75 -1.46 11.41 13.04
C GLY A 75 0.06 11.33 13.07
N LYS A 76 0.70 11.91 14.09
CA LYS A 76 2.15 12.18 14.11
C LYS A 76 2.99 11.06 14.75
N ASP A 77 4.23 10.91 14.32
CA ASP A 77 5.25 10.11 15.03
C ASP A 77 6.14 10.96 15.97
N GLU A 78 7.17 10.33 16.54
CA GLU A 78 8.15 10.95 17.45
C GLU A 78 8.90 12.15 16.83
N PHE A 79 9.00 12.20 15.50
CA PHE A 79 9.64 13.28 14.76
C PHE A 79 8.63 14.34 14.29
N GLY A 80 7.36 14.21 14.68
CA GLY A 80 6.28 15.10 14.27
C GLY A 80 5.81 14.90 12.83
N ARG A 81 6.28 13.85 12.14
CA ARG A 81 5.83 13.49 10.78
C ARG A 81 4.38 13.00 10.87
N GLY A 82 3.49 13.62 10.11
CA GLY A 82 2.08 13.22 10.06
C GLY A 82 1.86 11.94 9.26
N ASP A 83 0.62 11.50 9.24
CA ASP A 83 0.13 10.47 8.34
C ASP A 83 0.81 9.11 8.53
N ILE A 84 0.87 8.69 9.79
CA ILE A 84 1.49 7.44 10.20
C ILE A 84 0.44 6.31 10.23
N PRO A 85 0.65 5.21 9.50
CA PRO A 85 -0.24 4.05 9.57
C PRO A 85 -0.25 3.47 10.98
N TYR A 86 -1.44 3.14 11.45
CA TYR A 86 -1.63 2.28 12.60
C TYR A 86 -2.51 1.11 12.20
N PHE A 87 -1.88 -0.04 11.98
CA PHE A 87 -2.59 -1.29 11.79
C PHE A 87 -2.70 -1.99 13.13
N HIS A 88 -3.91 -2.30 13.55
CA HIS A 88 -4.17 -3.18 14.68
C HIS A 88 -4.88 -4.43 14.17
N CYS A 89 -4.16 -5.55 14.18
CA CYS A 89 -4.61 -6.83 13.65
C CYS A 89 -4.79 -7.84 14.77
N TYR A 90 -5.84 -8.64 14.65
CA TYR A 90 -6.06 -9.86 15.41
C TYR A 90 -5.88 -11.08 14.51
N TYR A 91 -5.22 -12.08 15.06
CA TYR A 91 -4.98 -13.37 14.44
C TYR A 91 -5.77 -14.46 15.17
N LEU A 92 -6.62 -15.16 14.41
CA LEU A 92 -7.36 -16.31 14.86
C LEU A 92 -6.81 -17.58 14.21
N GLN A 93 -6.29 -18.48 15.05
CA GLN A 93 -5.83 -19.82 14.66
C GLN A 93 -6.88 -20.88 15.00
N LYS A 94 -8.01 -20.87 14.28
CA LYS A 94 -9.12 -21.82 14.46
C LYS A 94 -9.95 -21.89 13.19
N LEU A 95 -10.61 -23.04 12.96
CA LEU A 95 -11.57 -23.21 11.88
C LEU A 95 -12.63 -22.11 11.94
N LEU A 96 -12.67 -21.24 10.92
CA LEU A 96 -13.63 -20.15 10.82
C LEU A 96 -15.03 -20.71 10.57
N ASP A 97 -15.93 -20.55 11.54
CA ASP A 97 -17.33 -20.95 11.43
C ASP A 97 -18.27 -19.73 11.50
N SER A 98 -19.56 -19.94 11.26
CA SER A 98 -20.53 -18.83 11.23
C SER A 98 -20.66 -18.09 12.57
N LYS A 99 -20.43 -18.76 13.72
CA LYS A 99 -20.47 -18.12 15.04
C LYS A 99 -19.22 -17.27 15.26
N GLN A 100 -18.07 -17.74 14.81
CA GLN A 100 -16.81 -17.01 14.89
C GLN A 100 -16.84 -15.80 13.96
N LEU A 101 -17.28 -15.97 12.72
CA LEU A 101 -17.45 -14.88 11.76
C LEU A 101 -18.39 -13.79 12.30
N PHE A 102 -19.53 -14.18 12.91
CA PHE A 102 -20.43 -13.20 13.53
C PHE A 102 -19.71 -12.34 14.58
N LYS A 103 -18.89 -12.97 15.44
CA LYS A 103 -18.12 -12.26 16.47
C LYS A 103 -17.03 -11.37 15.89
N ILE A 104 -16.34 -11.82 14.84
CA ILE A 104 -15.31 -11.04 14.15
C ILE A 104 -15.93 -9.78 13.53
N LEU A 105 -17.03 -9.94 12.78
CA LEU A 105 -17.72 -8.81 12.14
C LEU A 105 -18.18 -7.79 13.20
N ALA A 106 -18.76 -8.30 14.27
CA ALA A 106 -19.24 -7.46 15.35
C ALA A 106 -18.03 -6.78 16.07
N CYS A 107 -16.90 -7.46 16.23
CA CYS A 107 -15.65 -6.91 16.76
C CYS A 107 -15.17 -5.73 15.93
N LEU A 108 -15.04 -5.91 14.61
CA LEU A 108 -14.63 -4.86 13.67
C LEU A 108 -15.48 -3.59 13.75
N GLU A 109 -16.79 -3.74 14.02
CA GLU A 109 -17.70 -2.60 14.21
C GLU A 109 -17.50 -1.88 15.54
N ALA A 110 -17.23 -2.60 16.62
CA ALA A 110 -17.00 -1.97 17.91
C ALA A 110 -15.64 -1.27 17.97
N GLY A 111 -14.62 -1.89 17.38
CA GLY A 111 -13.25 -1.38 17.38
C GLY A 111 -12.28 -2.17 18.28
N PRO A 112 -11.01 -1.77 18.30
CA PRO A 112 -9.98 -2.45 19.09
C PRO A 112 -10.22 -2.26 20.59
N LEU A 113 -9.91 -3.26 21.41
CA LEU A 113 -10.14 -3.21 22.87
C LEU A 113 -9.14 -2.32 23.62
N LYS A 114 -7.93 -2.17 23.09
CA LYS A 114 -6.87 -1.37 23.71
C LYS A 114 -6.02 -0.78 22.61
N ARG A 115 -5.58 0.47 22.80
CA ARG A 115 -4.54 1.06 21.95
C ARG A 115 -3.17 0.86 22.59
N ILE A 116 -2.23 0.36 21.81
CA ILE A 116 -0.86 0.14 22.25
C ILE A 116 -0.05 1.41 22.00
N SER A 117 0.66 1.85 23.04
CA SER A 117 1.51 3.05 23.01
C SER A 117 2.70 2.85 22.08
N ARG A 118 3.11 3.91 21.39
CA ARG A 118 4.27 3.91 20.49
C ARG A 118 5.59 4.19 21.21
N ASP A 119 5.53 4.68 22.45
CA ASP A 119 6.67 5.22 23.20
C ASP A 119 7.36 4.20 24.13
N GLU A 120 6.89 2.95 24.14
CA GLU A 120 7.39 1.95 25.09
C GLU A 120 8.61 1.20 24.52
N ALA A 121 9.74 1.24 25.25
CA ALA A 121 10.99 0.58 24.89
C ALA A 121 10.90 -0.98 24.85
N LYS A 122 9.84 -1.56 25.41
CA LYS A 122 9.52 -3.01 25.36
C LYS A 122 8.01 -3.21 25.27
N ILE A 123 7.49 -3.20 24.05
CA ILE A 123 6.08 -3.52 23.81
C ILE A 123 5.96 -5.05 23.75
N SER A 124 5.21 -5.62 24.70
CA SER A 124 4.76 -7.01 24.66
C SER A 124 3.27 -7.03 24.37
N LEU A 125 2.84 -7.89 23.45
CA LEU A 125 1.43 -8.04 23.10
C LEU A 125 0.88 -9.34 23.67
N ASP A 126 0.02 -9.22 24.67
CA ASP A 126 -0.68 -10.38 25.24
C ASP A 126 -1.87 -10.80 24.37
N PRO A 127 -2.25 -12.10 24.37
CA PRO A 127 -3.47 -12.54 23.72
C PRO A 127 -4.71 -11.84 24.27
N VAL A 128 -5.70 -11.63 23.40
CA VAL A 128 -6.94 -10.91 23.72
C VAL A 128 -8.12 -11.87 23.75
N ILE A 129 -8.98 -11.69 24.76
CA ILE A 129 -10.22 -12.46 24.90
C ILE A 129 -11.39 -11.60 24.42
N LEU A 130 -11.96 -11.95 23.26
CA LEU A 130 -13.18 -11.37 22.73
C LEU A 130 -14.39 -12.03 23.43
N ALA A 131 -14.80 -11.43 24.55
CA ALA A 131 -15.98 -11.83 25.31
C ALA A 131 -17.29 -11.51 24.58
N ASP A 132 -18.41 -12.05 25.05
CA ASP A 132 -19.72 -11.86 24.40
C ASP A 132 -20.23 -10.39 24.48
N ASN A 133 -19.69 -9.58 25.41
CA ASN A 133 -20.00 -8.16 25.61
C ASN A 133 -18.88 -7.20 25.15
N TYR A 134 -18.02 -7.62 24.22
CA TYR A 134 -16.82 -6.86 23.80
C TYR A 134 -17.12 -5.41 23.34
N GLN A 135 -18.35 -5.13 22.88
CA GLN A 135 -18.79 -3.81 22.43
C GLN A 135 -18.67 -2.72 23.50
N ALA A 136 -18.88 -3.07 24.77
CA ALA A 136 -18.83 -2.12 25.89
C ALA A 136 -17.38 -1.70 26.25
N ASN A 137 -16.39 -2.44 25.77
CA ASN A 137 -14.99 -2.31 26.18
C ASN A 137 -14.08 -1.84 25.04
N ALA A 138 -14.65 -1.41 23.90
CA ALA A 138 -13.86 -0.93 22.78
C ALA A 138 -13.23 0.43 23.10
N PHE A 139 -11.94 0.57 22.80
CA PHE A 139 -11.17 1.79 23.01
C PHE A 139 -11.64 2.92 22.09
N GLU A 140 -11.99 2.60 20.84
CA GLU A 140 -12.43 3.56 19.84
C GLU A 140 -13.43 2.90 18.88
N LEU A 141 -14.51 3.60 18.52
CA LEU A 141 -15.56 3.07 17.64
C LEU A 141 -15.00 2.60 16.29
N GLY A 142 -15.29 1.35 15.92
CA GLY A 142 -14.94 0.77 14.62
C GLY A 142 -15.74 1.34 13.44
N ILE A 143 -15.88 0.56 12.37
CA ILE A 143 -16.64 0.93 11.17
C ILE A 143 -17.93 0.13 11.12
N LYS A 144 -19.06 0.81 10.96
CA LYS A 144 -20.36 0.16 10.77
C LYS A 144 -20.37 -0.64 9.46
N LEU A 145 -20.63 -1.94 9.55
CA LEU A 145 -20.66 -2.83 8.39
C LEU A 145 -22.06 -2.87 7.77
N SER A 146 -22.13 -2.71 6.45
CA SER A 146 -23.39 -2.81 5.71
C SER A 146 -23.96 -4.23 5.76
N LYS A 147 -25.27 -4.35 5.52
CA LYS A 147 -25.91 -5.67 5.38
C LYS A 147 -25.29 -6.49 4.25
N ASP A 148 -24.87 -5.84 3.17
CA ASP A 148 -24.30 -6.49 1.99
C ASP A 148 -22.97 -7.18 2.32
N ILE A 149 -22.10 -6.53 3.08
CA ILE A 149 -20.81 -7.11 3.49
C ILE A 149 -21.03 -8.30 4.41
N ARG A 150 -22.02 -8.24 5.31
CA ARG A 150 -22.36 -9.37 6.19
C ARG A 150 -22.88 -10.56 5.37
N LEU A 151 -23.81 -10.30 4.44
CA LEU A 151 -24.36 -11.32 3.57
C LEU A 151 -23.29 -11.94 2.67
N PHE A 152 -22.41 -11.10 2.09
CA PHE A 152 -21.25 -11.53 1.32
C PHE A 152 -20.33 -12.43 2.15
N SER A 153 -19.99 -12.00 3.37
CA SER A 153 -19.09 -12.76 4.24
C SER A 153 -19.64 -14.13 4.62
N HIS A 154 -20.93 -14.20 4.99
CA HIS A 154 -21.57 -15.48 5.29
C HIS A 154 -21.74 -16.36 4.05
N ARG A 155 -21.93 -15.77 2.86
CA ARG A 155 -21.98 -16.51 1.59
C ARG A 155 -20.62 -17.14 1.26
N GLN A 156 -19.55 -16.35 1.28
CA GLN A 156 -18.19 -16.85 1.04
C GLN A 156 -17.85 -18.02 1.97
N LEU A 157 -18.17 -17.88 3.26
CA LEU A 157 -17.92 -18.93 4.24
C LEU A 157 -18.69 -20.22 3.94
N ARG A 158 -19.97 -20.12 3.56
CA ARG A 158 -20.80 -21.28 3.20
C ARG A 158 -20.35 -21.97 1.91
N GLU A 159 -19.80 -21.20 0.97
CA GLU A 159 -19.27 -21.70 -0.30
C GLU A 159 -17.81 -22.18 -0.19
N GLU A 160 -17.24 -22.22 1.03
CA GLU A 160 -15.84 -22.58 1.29
C GLU A 160 -14.83 -21.74 0.50
N LYS A 161 -15.21 -20.50 0.16
CA LYS A 161 -14.35 -19.54 -0.53
C LYS A 161 -13.60 -18.68 0.49
N PRO A 162 -12.34 -18.30 0.21
CA PRO A 162 -11.58 -17.40 1.07
C PRO A 162 -12.34 -16.10 1.34
N LEU A 163 -12.42 -15.73 2.62
CA LEU A 163 -12.99 -14.46 3.05
C LEU A 163 -11.94 -13.36 3.05
N GLN A 164 -11.95 -12.52 2.01
CA GLN A 164 -10.99 -11.42 1.86
C GLN A 164 -11.71 -10.16 1.42
N TRP A 165 -11.59 -9.09 2.20
CA TRP A 165 -12.14 -7.77 1.86
C TRP A 165 -11.59 -6.68 2.79
N PHE A 166 -11.68 -5.44 2.31
CA PHE A 166 -11.33 -4.21 3.02
C PHE A 166 -12.45 -3.18 2.82
N ILE A 167 -12.76 -2.40 3.85
CA ILE A 167 -13.78 -1.34 3.83
C ILE A 167 -13.23 -0.11 4.53
N SER A 168 -13.38 1.05 3.90
CA SER A 168 -13.03 2.35 4.49
C SER A 168 -14.25 3.14 4.97
N SER A 169 -14.01 4.08 5.88
CA SER A 169 -15.02 5.02 6.38
C SER A 169 -15.55 5.99 5.31
N LYS A 170 -14.82 6.17 4.18
CA LYS A 170 -15.24 7.00 3.04
C LYS A 170 -16.27 6.32 2.17
N GLU A 171 -16.07 5.05 1.86
CA GLU A 171 -16.99 4.25 1.03
C GLU A 171 -18.38 4.09 1.66
N THR A 172 -18.48 4.29 2.98
CA THR A 172 -19.77 4.21 3.68
C THR A 172 -20.66 5.44 3.45
N LYS A 173 -20.09 6.57 2.95
CA LYS A 173 -20.84 7.82 2.71
C LYS A 173 -21.40 7.95 1.29
N GLU A 174 -20.88 7.22 0.31
CA GLU A 174 -21.18 7.48 -1.12
C GLU A 174 -22.13 6.50 -1.79
N ARG A 175 -22.61 5.44 -1.13
CA ARG A 175 -23.63 4.55 -1.72
C ARG A 175 -25.03 4.85 -1.21
N GLN A 176 -25.61 5.93 -1.74
CA GLN A 176 -27.06 6.10 -1.87
C GLN A 176 -27.43 6.36 -3.34
N LYS A 177 -27.51 5.28 -4.12
CA LYS A 177 -28.60 4.95 -5.08
C LYS A 177 -28.20 3.72 -5.91
N PRO A 178 -29.04 2.69 -5.99
CA PRO A 178 -28.90 1.64 -7.00
C PRO A 178 -29.50 2.13 -8.32
N THR A 179 -28.80 1.93 -9.42
CA THR A 179 -29.41 1.90 -10.76
C THR A 179 -29.21 0.53 -11.37
N ASP A 180 -30.33 0.02 -11.87
CA ASP A 180 -30.59 -1.32 -12.38
C ASP A 180 -29.72 -1.74 -13.57
N ASN A 181 -29.42 -3.05 -13.56
CA ASN A 181 -29.36 -4.03 -14.65
C ASN A 181 -29.06 -3.57 -16.09
N ASN A 182 -28.04 -4.16 -16.71
CA ASN A 182 -28.32 -5.12 -17.78
C ASN A 182 -27.15 -6.08 -18.07
N TYR A 183 -27.51 -7.34 -18.29
CA TYR A 183 -26.63 -8.39 -18.83
C TYR A 183 -26.35 -8.12 -20.31
N ASP A 184 -25.09 -8.28 -20.74
CA ASP A 184 -24.84 -8.82 -22.07
C ASP A 184 -23.62 -9.75 -22.05
N ASN A 185 -23.79 -10.88 -22.71
CA ASN A 185 -22.94 -12.06 -22.68
C ASN A 185 -22.38 -12.21 -24.10
N SER A 186 -21.18 -11.69 -24.36
CA SER A 186 -20.49 -11.94 -25.63
C SER A 186 -19.08 -12.47 -25.39
N LYS A 187 -18.86 -13.65 -25.98
CA LYS A 187 -17.58 -14.33 -26.09
C LYS A 187 -16.57 -13.41 -26.79
N ASN A 188 -15.44 -13.15 -26.16
CA ASN A 188 -14.22 -12.77 -26.87
C ASN A 188 -13.02 -13.50 -26.27
N THR A 189 -12.42 -14.34 -27.10
CA THR A 189 -11.13 -15.00 -26.91
C THR A 189 -10.05 -13.94 -26.70
N LEU A 190 -9.47 -13.90 -25.49
CA LEU A 190 -8.32 -13.03 -25.18
C LEU A 190 -7.09 -13.47 -25.98
N PRO A 191 -6.36 -12.54 -26.64
CA PRO A 191 -5.01 -12.78 -27.13
C PRO A 191 -4.10 -13.12 -25.94
N ARG A 192 -3.19 -14.10 -26.09
CA ARG A 192 -2.17 -14.38 -25.07
C ARG A 192 -1.28 -13.15 -24.89
N GLU A 193 -1.38 -12.48 -23.75
CA GLU A 193 -0.48 -11.39 -23.37
C GLU A 193 0.98 -11.89 -23.26
N PRO A 194 1.98 -11.07 -23.61
CA PRO A 194 3.38 -11.38 -23.35
C PRO A 194 3.62 -11.47 -21.84
N ASN A 195 4.25 -12.55 -21.37
CA ASN A 195 4.56 -12.70 -19.95
C ASN A 195 5.82 -11.89 -19.58
N TYR A 196 5.64 -10.58 -19.40
CA TYR A 196 6.73 -9.64 -19.10
C TYR A 196 7.48 -9.98 -17.81
N GLN A 197 6.86 -10.67 -16.86
CA GLN A 197 7.52 -11.09 -15.62
C GLN A 197 8.66 -12.09 -15.89
N VAL A 198 8.47 -13.01 -16.84
CA VAL A 198 9.49 -13.99 -17.23
C VAL A 198 10.66 -13.30 -17.93
N GLU A 199 10.39 -12.29 -18.76
CA GLU A 199 11.45 -11.53 -19.44
C GLU A 199 12.25 -10.66 -18.45
N ILE A 200 11.58 -10.00 -17.50
CA ILE A 200 12.23 -9.24 -16.43
C ILE A 200 13.13 -10.18 -15.60
N ALA A 201 12.60 -11.32 -15.16
CA ALA A 201 13.37 -12.29 -14.38
C ALA A 201 14.62 -12.75 -15.15
N LYS A 202 14.49 -13.02 -16.46
CA LYS A 202 15.63 -13.37 -17.31
C LYS A 202 16.68 -12.27 -17.38
N ILE A 203 16.27 -11.00 -17.51
CA ILE A 203 17.21 -9.87 -17.55
C ILE A 203 17.96 -9.71 -16.23
N LEU A 204 17.28 -9.85 -15.09
CA LEU A 204 17.93 -9.79 -13.78
C LEU A 204 18.90 -10.96 -13.58
N GLN A 205 18.52 -12.16 -14.02
CA GLN A 205 19.39 -13.34 -13.99
C GLN A 205 20.64 -13.16 -14.86
N GLU A 206 20.52 -12.58 -16.07
CA GLU A 206 21.66 -12.28 -16.93
C GLU A 206 22.67 -11.33 -16.27
N LEU A 207 22.21 -10.38 -15.43
CA LEU A 207 23.09 -9.52 -14.64
C LEU A 207 23.71 -10.27 -13.46
N ALA A 208 22.93 -11.13 -12.78
CA ALA A 208 23.40 -11.93 -11.65
C ALA A 208 24.55 -12.88 -12.03
N GLU A 209 24.53 -13.42 -13.24
CA GLU A 209 25.53 -14.36 -13.75
C GLU A 209 26.84 -13.68 -14.21
N LYS A 210 26.90 -12.34 -14.22
CA LYS A 210 28.12 -11.63 -14.59
C LYS A 210 29.23 -11.86 -13.56
N PRO A 211 30.51 -11.90 -13.98
CA PRO A 211 31.65 -12.01 -13.07
C PRO A 211 31.95 -10.65 -12.39
N LEU A 212 30.95 -10.08 -11.72
CA LEU A 212 30.96 -8.77 -11.07
C LEU A 212 30.73 -8.85 -9.55
N ALA A 213 30.88 -10.04 -8.97
CA ALA A 213 30.62 -10.30 -7.55
C ALA A 213 29.24 -9.78 -7.11
N ILE A 214 28.22 -9.99 -7.95
CA ILE A 214 26.85 -9.66 -7.62
C ILE A 214 26.41 -10.57 -6.47
N GLU A 215 25.98 -9.95 -5.38
CA GLU A 215 25.45 -10.63 -4.20
C GLU A 215 23.94 -10.49 -4.10
N GLY A 216 23.36 -9.45 -4.71
CA GLY A 216 21.94 -9.16 -4.59
C GLY A 216 21.40 -8.35 -5.77
N ILE A 217 20.29 -8.78 -6.36
CA ILE A 217 19.57 -8.01 -7.38
C ILE A 217 18.08 -8.07 -7.10
N MET A 218 17.39 -6.93 -7.27
CA MET A 218 15.95 -6.85 -7.18
C MET A 218 15.42 -5.59 -7.90
N LEU A 219 14.22 -5.67 -8.49
CA LEU A 219 13.47 -4.45 -8.79
C LEU A 219 12.67 -4.02 -7.57
N VAL A 220 12.65 -2.72 -7.31
CA VAL A 220 11.85 -2.10 -6.26
C VAL A 220 11.03 -0.95 -6.81
N SER A 221 9.91 -0.65 -6.18
CA SER A 221 9.11 0.53 -6.48
C SER A 221 9.78 1.80 -5.95
N PRO A 222 9.28 3.01 -6.29
CA PRO A 222 9.72 4.26 -5.68
C PRO A 222 9.52 4.34 -4.15
N GLN A 223 8.74 3.41 -3.59
CA GLN A 223 8.51 3.20 -2.15
C GLN A 223 9.55 2.25 -1.52
N GLY A 224 10.44 1.65 -2.32
CA GLY A 224 11.37 0.61 -1.89
C GLY A 224 10.78 -0.79 -1.82
N GLN A 225 9.52 -0.98 -2.25
CA GLN A 225 8.84 -2.28 -2.19
C GLN A 225 9.33 -3.22 -3.30
N PRO A 226 9.62 -4.49 -3.03
CA PRO A 226 10.02 -5.47 -4.05
C PRO A 226 8.95 -5.63 -5.15
N LEU A 227 9.37 -5.51 -6.41
CA LEU A 227 8.55 -5.76 -7.60
C LEU A 227 8.84 -7.12 -8.23
N THR A 228 9.97 -7.73 -7.88
CA THR A 228 10.40 -9.05 -8.34
C THR A 228 10.88 -9.87 -7.15
N ASP A 229 10.95 -11.19 -7.33
CA ASP A 229 11.74 -12.03 -6.44
C ASP A 229 13.19 -11.54 -6.37
N SER A 230 13.79 -11.69 -5.20
CA SER A 230 15.18 -11.29 -4.98
C SER A 230 16.14 -12.39 -5.41
N ILE A 231 17.21 -12.01 -6.11
CA ILE A 231 18.32 -12.92 -6.43
C ILE A 231 19.45 -12.60 -5.45
N GLY A 232 19.79 -13.56 -4.58
CA GLY A 232 20.94 -13.45 -3.65
C GLY A 232 20.76 -12.51 -2.44
N MET A 233 19.63 -11.80 -2.35
CA MET A 233 19.31 -10.89 -1.25
C MET A 233 18.08 -11.34 -0.48
N GLU A 234 18.07 -11.16 0.84
CA GLU A 234 16.89 -11.42 1.67
C GLU A 234 15.86 -10.29 1.49
N HIS A 235 14.58 -10.66 1.40
CA HIS A 235 13.50 -9.75 1.00
C HIS A 235 13.35 -8.54 1.94
N ASN A 236 13.40 -8.74 3.26
CA ASN A 236 13.28 -7.61 4.21
C ASN A 236 14.52 -6.72 4.18
N SER A 237 15.71 -7.31 4.04
CA SER A 237 16.95 -6.56 3.86
C SER A 237 16.88 -5.65 2.62
N ALA A 238 16.35 -6.17 1.51
CA ALA A 238 16.20 -5.42 0.28
C ALA A 238 15.23 -4.23 0.42
N LEU A 239 14.10 -4.46 1.08
CA LEU A 239 13.11 -3.44 1.41
C LEU A 239 13.69 -2.33 2.28
N ILE A 240 14.37 -2.69 3.39
CA ILE A 240 14.96 -1.72 4.33
C ILE A 240 16.01 -0.86 3.62
N LEU A 241 16.90 -1.51 2.86
CA LEU A 241 17.96 -0.83 2.13
C LEU A 241 17.40 0.10 1.05
N ALA A 242 16.50 -0.38 0.19
CA ALA A 242 15.90 0.42 -0.87
C ALA A 242 15.09 1.61 -0.31
N GLY A 243 14.24 1.36 0.69
CA GLY A 243 13.42 2.40 1.31
C GLY A 243 14.26 3.49 1.96
N THR A 244 15.35 3.10 2.64
CA THR A 244 16.27 4.07 3.27
C THR A 244 17.00 4.90 2.21
N MET A 245 17.51 4.27 1.15
CA MET A 245 18.20 4.98 0.06
C MET A 245 17.26 5.96 -0.63
N LEU A 246 16.02 5.54 -0.96
CA LEU A 246 15.02 6.38 -1.61
C LEU A 246 14.57 7.55 -0.74
N TYR A 247 14.35 7.31 0.56
CA TYR A 247 14.03 8.38 1.52
C TYR A 247 15.11 9.46 1.54
N LEU A 248 16.37 9.05 1.68
CA LEU A 248 17.50 9.99 1.71
C LEU A 248 17.63 10.77 0.40
N ALA A 249 17.49 10.08 -0.74
CA ALA A 249 17.60 10.71 -2.06
C ALA A 249 16.47 11.70 -2.33
N ASN A 250 15.23 11.37 -1.97
CA ASN A 250 14.09 12.26 -2.18
C ASN A 250 14.17 13.53 -1.32
N ASN A 251 14.53 13.41 -0.05
CA ASN A 251 14.74 14.58 0.80
C ASN A 251 15.90 15.45 0.29
N THR A 252 16.98 14.82 -0.17
CA THR A 252 18.13 15.54 -0.77
C THR A 252 17.71 16.26 -2.05
N LYS A 253 16.89 15.62 -2.88
CA LYS A 253 16.37 16.20 -4.12
C LYS A 253 15.52 17.44 -3.83
N GLU A 254 14.65 17.38 -2.83
CA GLU A 254 13.81 18.50 -2.42
C GLU A 254 14.65 19.66 -1.85
N GLU A 255 15.54 19.36 -0.90
CA GLU A 255 16.42 20.35 -0.26
C GLU A 255 17.32 21.06 -1.27
N LEU A 256 17.83 20.33 -2.27
CA LEU A 256 18.74 20.87 -3.30
C LEU A 256 18.03 21.32 -4.58
N SER A 257 16.69 21.25 -4.62
CA SER A 257 15.88 21.62 -5.80
C SER A 257 16.32 20.90 -7.10
N TRP A 258 16.70 19.63 -7.01
CA TRP A 258 17.07 18.82 -8.17
C TRP A 258 15.82 18.34 -8.93
N SER A 259 15.88 18.36 -10.27
CA SER A 259 14.77 17.90 -11.11
C SER A 259 14.63 16.38 -11.05
N ASP A 260 15.73 15.66 -11.27
CA ASP A 260 15.77 14.20 -11.40
C ASP A 260 16.91 13.56 -10.64
N LEU A 261 16.74 12.27 -10.36
CA LEU A 261 17.71 11.42 -9.70
C LEU A 261 18.23 10.39 -10.69
N GLU A 262 19.53 10.40 -10.99
CA GLU A 262 20.11 9.44 -11.95
C GLU A 262 20.50 8.11 -11.30
N GLN A 263 21.02 8.14 -10.07
CA GLN A 263 21.48 6.97 -9.33
C GLN A 263 21.74 7.34 -7.86
N ILE A 264 21.55 6.36 -6.97
CA ILE A 264 22.01 6.42 -5.59
C ILE A 264 23.04 5.30 -5.39
N ALA A 265 24.19 5.61 -4.80
CA ALA A 265 25.21 4.61 -4.54
C ALA A 265 25.84 4.77 -3.15
N ILE A 266 25.95 3.66 -2.42
CA ILE A 266 26.78 3.52 -1.23
C ILE A 266 27.98 2.68 -1.62
N ARG A 267 29.19 3.19 -1.36
CA ARG A 267 30.45 2.56 -1.80
C ARG A 267 31.35 2.32 -0.60
N SER A 268 31.95 1.13 -0.58
CA SER A 268 32.95 0.73 0.40
C SER A 268 34.05 -0.07 -0.30
N PRO A 269 35.26 -0.20 0.28
CA PRO A 269 36.28 -1.10 -0.23
C PRO A 269 35.82 -2.57 -0.37
N GLN A 270 34.78 -2.95 0.37
CA GLN A 270 34.21 -4.29 0.43
C GLN A 270 33.14 -4.53 -0.64
N GLY A 271 32.59 -3.46 -1.24
CA GLY A 271 31.55 -3.59 -2.26
C GLY A 271 30.65 -2.36 -2.38
N HIS A 272 29.61 -2.52 -3.18
CA HIS A 272 28.70 -1.44 -3.57
C HIS A 272 27.23 -1.83 -3.37
N LEU A 273 26.42 -0.87 -2.96
CA LEU A 273 24.98 -0.92 -3.02
C LEU A 273 24.49 0.22 -3.92
N ILE A 274 23.86 -0.13 -5.02
CA ILE A 274 23.47 0.82 -6.07
C ILE A 274 21.97 0.70 -6.31
N LEU A 275 21.29 1.84 -6.39
CA LEU A 275 19.90 1.95 -6.78
C LEU A 275 19.80 2.87 -8.01
N THR A 276 19.29 2.36 -9.13
CA THR A 276 19.16 3.15 -10.37
C THR A 276 17.72 3.12 -10.89
N PRO A 277 17.12 4.26 -11.26
CA PRO A 277 15.78 4.32 -11.83
C PRO A 277 15.72 3.58 -13.17
N CYS A 278 14.71 2.74 -13.33
CA CYS A 278 14.40 2.04 -14.58
C CYS A 278 13.12 2.58 -15.23
N SER A 279 12.21 3.18 -14.46
CA SER A 279 11.02 3.89 -14.93
C SER A 279 10.47 4.74 -13.76
N ASP A 280 9.39 5.49 -13.99
CA ASP A 280 8.69 6.22 -12.93
C ASP A 280 8.16 5.31 -11.81
N GLN A 281 8.04 4.01 -12.08
CA GLN A 281 7.46 3.01 -11.16
C GLN A 281 8.46 1.95 -10.71
N ALA A 282 9.73 2.02 -11.12
CA ALA A 282 10.69 0.96 -10.81
C ALA A 282 12.15 1.46 -10.73
N PHE A 283 12.86 0.96 -9.74
CA PHE A 283 14.30 1.09 -9.55
C PHE A 283 14.95 -0.29 -9.50
N LEU A 284 16.16 -0.41 -10.02
CA LEU A 284 16.99 -1.60 -9.91
C LEU A 284 17.94 -1.43 -8.73
N LEU A 285 17.80 -2.31 -7.74
CA LEU A 285 18.69 -2.45 -6.59
C LEU A 285 19.75 -3.52 -6.90
N VAL A 286 21.02 -3.17 -6.73
CA VAL A 286 22.15 -4.07 -6.93
C VAL A 286 23.09 -3.99 -5.73
N LYS A 287 23.33 -5.12 -5.09
CA LYS A 287 24.36 -5.32 -4.07
C LYS A 287 25.49 -6.15 -4.67
N THR A 288 26.71 -5.69 -4.46
CA THR A 288 27.93 -6.34 -4.92
C THR A 288 28.95 -6.42 -3.81
N GLY A 289 29.77 -7.46 -3.86
CA GLY A 289 31.05 -7.49 -3.18
C GLY A 289 32.08 -6.62 -3.91
N LYS A 290 33.36 -6.85 -3.64
CA LYS A 290 34.46 -6.09 -4.25
C LYS A 290 34.51 -6.31 -5.77
N THR A 291 34.34 -5.24 -6.55
CA THR A 291 34.39 -5.28 -8.01
C THR A 291 34.93 -3.96 -8.59
N ILE A 292 35.18 -3.94 -9.90
CA ILE A 292 35.62 -2.72 -10.60
C ILE A 292 34.38 -1.86 -10.89
N THR A 293 34.27 -0.71 -10.22
CA THR A 293 33.09 0.18 -10.29
C THR A 293 32.67 0.52 -11.72
N GLY A 294 33.61 0.89 -12.60
CA GLY A 294 33.28 1.26 -13.97
C GLY A 294 32.68 0.11 -14.80
N LEU A 295 33.13 -1.14 -14.58
CA LEU A 295 32.53 -2.31 -15.24
C LEU A 295 31.14 -2.62 -14.69
N LEU A 296 30.95 -2.47 -13.37
CA LEU A 296 29.66 -2.62 -12.72
C LEU A 296 28.64 -1.61 -13.26
N GLU A 297 29.00 -0.33 -13.32
CA GLU A 297 28.13 0.74 -13.83
C GLU A 297 27.72 0.49 -15.29
N VAL A 298 28.65 0.02 -16.13
CA VAL A 298 28.35 -0.32 -17.54
C VAL A 298 27.32 -1.45 -17.65
N GLU A 299 27.47 -2.52 -16.87
CA GLU A 299 26.50 -3.63 -16.91
C GLU A 299 25.15 -3.26 -16.27
N ILE A 300 25.14 -2.44 -15.21
CA ILE A 300 23.92 -1.85 -14.65
C ILE A 300 23.20 -1.01 -15.69
N GLN A 301 23.92 -0.16 -16.43
CA GLN A 301 23.35 0.70 -17.45
C GLN A 301 22.75 -0.10 -18.62
N LYS A 302 23.45 -1.14 -19.10
CA LYS A 302 22.92 -2.05 -20.12
C LYS A 302 21.64 -2.75 -19.64
N THR A 303 21.64 -3.20 -18.38
CA THR A 303 20.48 -3.85 -17.76
C THR A 303 19.30 -2.89 -17.66
N ARG A 304 19.55 -1.67 -17.17
CA ARG A 304 18.57 -0.58 -17.11
C ARG A 304 17.92 -0.31 -18.46
N SER A 305 18.72 -0.23 -19.53
CA SER A 305 18.19 -0.02 -20.89
C SER A 305 17.33 -1.17 -21.41
N LYS A 306 17.61 -2.42 -21.01
CA LYS A 306 16.74 -3.56 -21.33
C LYS A 306 15.42 -3.49 -20.56
N LEU A 307 15.49 -3.20 -19.26
CA LEU A 307 14.34 -3.07 -18.37
C LEU A 307 13.43 -1.92 -18.81
N GLN A 308 13.98 -0.75 -19.14
CA GLN A 308 13.24 0.40 -19.66
C GLN A 308 12.35 0.06 -20.85
N LYS A 309 12.87 -0.74 -21.80
CA LYS A 309 12.11 -1.14 -22.99
C LYS A 309 10.89 -1.99 -22.63
N ILE A 310 11.03 -2.91 -21.68
CA ILE A 310 9.94 -3.80 -21.28
C ILE A 310 8.93 -3.06 -20.40
N LEU A 311 9.42 -2.29 -19.43
CA LEU A 311 8.58 -1.54 -18.49
C LEU A 311 7.74 -0.46 -19.20
N ALA A 312 8.25 0.12 -20.30
CA ALA A 312 7.50 1.06 -21.14
C ALA A 312 6.37 0.39 -21.94
N ILE A 313 6.45 -0.91 -22.24
CA ILE A 313 5.43 -1.64 -23.01
C ILE A 313 4.25 -2.05 -22.11
N SER A 314 4.52 -2.32 -20.83
CA SER A 314 3.49 -2.61 -19.81
C SER A 314 2.59 -1.41 -19.46
N ASN A 315 2.92 -0.20 -19.91
CA ASN A 315 2.13 1.02 -19.71
C ASN A 315 2.02 1.81 -21.03
N PRO A 316 0.99 1.61 -21.87
CA PRO A 316 0.76 2.53 -22.97
C PRO A 316 0.43 3.90 -22.38
N THR A 317 1.28 4.90 -22.67
CA THR A 317 0.96 6.30 -22.44
C THR A 317 -0.42 6.60 -23.05
N PRO A 318 -1.33 7.32 -22.38
CA PRO A 318 -2.59 7.71 -23.00
C PRO A 318 -2.26 8.45 -24.30
N GLN A 319 -2.57 7.86 -25.44
CA GLN A 319 -2.54 8.59 -26.69
C GLN A 319 -3.58 9.69 -26.56
N THR A 320 -3.11 10.94 -26.52
CA THR A 320 -3.98 12.11 -26.66
C THR A 320 -4.80 11.91 -27.92
N PRO A 321 -6.15 11.89 -27.84
CA PRO A 321 -6.95 11.82 -29.06
C PRO A 321 -6.61 13.05 -29.89
N LEU A 322 -6.08 12.84 -31.10
CA LEU A 322 -6.06 13.89 -32.12
C LEU A 322 -7.52 14.28 -32.35
N LEU A 323 -7.91 15.44 -31.86
CA LEU A 323 -9.17 16.08 -32.22
C LEU A 323 -9.14 16.31 -33.74
N ASN A 324 -9.86 15.46 -34.48
CA ASN A 324 -10.22 15.72 -35.87
C ASN A 324 -11.13 16.95 -35.91
N PRO A 325 -10.73 18.07 -36.53
CA PRO A 325 -11.58 19.24 -36.67
C PRO A 325 -12.44 19.07 -37.94
N ALA A 326 -13.29 18.05 -37.97
CA ALA A 326 -14.30 17.88 -39.01
C ALA A 326 -15.29 16.77 -38.62
N ALA A 327 -16.32 17.11 -37.86
CA ALA A 327 -17.68 16.55 -37.92
C ALA A 327 -18.44 16.80 -36.61
N ASN A 328 -19.12 17.95 -36.50
CA ASN A 328 -20.57 17.96 -36.68
C ASN A 328 -21.13 19.38 -36.49
N PRO A 329 -22.01 19.84 -37.39
CA PRO A 329 -22.78 21.06 -37.22
C PRO A 329 -24.00 20.77 -36.31
N PHE A 330 -24.60 21.85 -35.81
CA PHE A 330 -25.78 21.92 -34.93
C PHE A 330 -25.53 21.79 -33.43
N LEU A 331 -25.38 22.95 -32.80
CA LEU A 331 -26.27 23.40 -31.72
C LEU A 331 -26.13 24.91 -31.60
N ASP A 332 -27.15 25.59 -32.12
CA ASP A 332 -27.33 27.05 -32.04
C ASP A 332 -28.14 27.37 -30.78
N SER A 333 -27.78 28.48 -30.13
CA SER A 333 -28.51 29.20 -29.05
C SER A 333 -28.72 28.44 -27.72
N VAL A 334 -28.45 28.98 -26.54
CA VAL A 334 -28.76 30.32 -26.01
C VAL A 334 -27.70 30.73 -24.99
N VAL A 335 -27.27 31.99 -25.08
CA VAL A 335 -26.43 32.70 -24.10
C VAL A 335 -27.36 33.35 -23.07
N GLU A 336 -27.15 33.09 -21.78
CA GLU A 336 -27.60 34.00 -20.71
C GLU A 336 -26.37 34.44 -19.90
N GLU A 337 -26.08 35.74 -20.02
CA GLU A 337 -25.15 36.50 -19.18
C GLU A 337 -25.69 36.60 -17.75
N PHE A 338 -24.82 36.41 -16.76
CA PHE A 338 -25.03 36.98 -15.43
C PHE A 338 -23.86 37.89 -15.09
N GLU A 339 -24.18 39.19 -15.16
CA GLU A 339 -23.39 40.33 -14.73
C GLU A 339 -23.34 40.36 -13.18
N ILE A 340 -22.15 40.39 -12.60
CA ILE A 340 -21.95 40.59 -11.16
C ILE A 340 -21.68 42.07 -10.93
N VAL A 341 -22.66 42.77 -10.38
CA VAL A 341 -22.55 44.16 -9.92
C VAL A 341 -21.83 44.18 -8.57
N LEU A 342 -20.69 44.90 -8.52
CA LEU A 342 -19.99 45.29 -7.31
C LEU A 342 -20.58 46.62 -6.81
N GLU A 343 -21.33 46.61 -5.71
CA GLU A 343 -21.67 47.82 -4.98
C GLU A 343 -20.56 48.16 -3.97
N THR A 344 -19.81 49.22 -4.27
CA THR A 344 -18.99 49.96 -3.32
C THR A 344 -19.83 51.13 -2.79
N GLU A 345 -20.23 51.08 -1.53
CA GLU A 345 -20.70 52.27 -0.80
C GLU A 345 -19.49 53.09 -0.37
N ASP A 346 -19.40 54.32 -0.85
CA ASP A 346 -18.54 55.33 -0.28
C ASP A 346 -19.20 56.71 -0.38
N SER A 347 -18.83 57.57 0.57
CA SER A 347 -19.23 58.98 0.75
C SER A 347 -20.48 59.20 1.62
N VAL A 348 -20.52 60.14 2.57
CA VAL A 348 -19.96 61.49 2.57
C VAL A 348 -19.68 61.97 4.00
N ILE A 349 -18.54 62.66 4.18
CA ILE A 349 -18.19 63.51 5.32
C ILE A 349 -18.76 64.94 5.09
N SER A 350 -19.55 65.50 6.03
CA SER A 350 -19.32 66.82 6.68
C SER A 350 -20.56 67.49 7.27
N ASN A 351 -20.45 67.74 8.58
CA ASN A 351 -20.66 69.00 9.32
C ASN A 351 -21.96 69.83 9.16
N GLN A 352 -22.79 69.82 10.21
CA GLN A 352 -23.02 70.96 11.12
C GLN A 352 -23.79 70.53 12.37
#